data_AF-A0A4P8KNM3-F1
#
_entry.id   AF-A0A4P8KNM3-F1
#
_cell.length_a   1.000
_cell.length_b   1.000
_cell.length_c   1.000
_cell.angle_alpha   90.00
_cell.angle_beta   90.00
_cell.angle_gamma   90.00
#
_symmetry.space_group_name_H-M   'P 1'
#
loop_
_entity.id
_entity.type
_entity.pdbx_description
1 polymer ?
#
loop_
_entity_poly.entity_id
_entity_poly.type
_entity_poly.pdbx_seq_one_letter_code
_entity_poly.pdbx_strand_id
1 'polypeptide(L)'
;MSARSKARKRALDILFQADVRGEDPAAILAAEASRAAGEPDRQTSWLYARDIVDGVIDHRDEIDEQIITHARDWKIERMPAVDRAVLRIGVWEAVFNDEVPVAVAIDEAVELAKEYSTDEAGAFVHGVLARIARSA
;
A
#
# COMPACT_ATOMS: atom_id res chain seq x y z
N MET A 1 -3.23 -17.20 3.83
CA MET A 1 -2.89 -15.76 3.94
C MET A 1 -2.06 -15.54 5.20
N SER A 2 -0.83 -15.04 5.07
CA SER A 2 0.07 -14.80 6.20
C SER A 2 -0.42 -13.64 7.09
N ALA A 3 0.17 -13.47 8.28
CA ALA A 3 -0.13 -12.31 9.12
C ALA A 3 0.19 -10.98 8.40
N ARG A 4 1.27 -10.93 7.60
CA ARG A 4 1.65 -9.76 6.80
C ARG A 4 0.69 -9.52 5.64
N SER A 5 0.23 -10.55 4.94
CA SER A 5 -0.75 -10.39 3.86
C SER A 5 -2.09 -9.86 4.39
N LYS A 6 -2.54 -10.32 5.58
CA LYS A 6 -3.71 -9.74 6.27
C LYS A 6 -3.51 -8.28 6.65
N ALA A 7 -2.31 -7.94 7.12
CA ALA A 7 -1.94 -6.57 7.47
C ALA A 7 -1.93 -5.64 6.25
N ARG A 8 -1.37 -6.07 5.11
CA ARG A 8 -1.40 -5.29 3.86
C ARG A 8 -2.81 -5.05 3.36
N LYS A 9 -3.70 -6.05 3.44
CA LYS A 9 -5.13 -5.88 3.12
C LYS A 9 -5.76 -4.78 4.00
N ARG A 10 -5.47 -4.78 5.30
CA ARG A 10 -6.00 -3.76 6.21
C ARG A 10 -5.42 -2.37 5.93
N ALA A 11 -4.13 -2.27 5.61
CA ALA A 11 -3.53 -1.02 5.17
C ALA A 11 -4.18 -0.52 3.87
N LEU A 12 -4.46 -1.42 2.92
CA LEU A 12 -5.18 -1.13 1.69
C LEU A 12 -6.57 -0.55 1.99
N ASP A 13 -7.35 -1.18 2.87
CA ASP A 13 -8.69 -0.69 3.26
C ASP A 13 -8.63 0.74 3.81
N ILE A 14 -7.64 1.04 4.68
CA ILE A 14 -7.45 2.37 5.28
C ILE A 14 -7.07 3.41 4.23
N LEU A 15 -6.07 3.13 3.40
CA LEU A 15 -5.59 4.06 2.37
C LEU A 15 -6.65 4.29 1.28
N PHE A 16 -7.36 3.24 0.88
CA PHE A 16 -8.48 3.34 -0.05
C PHE A 16 -9.62 4.19 0.52
N GLN A 17 -9.99 3.96 1.79
CA GLN A 17 -11.02 4.77 2.46
C GLN A 17 -10.62 6.24 2.49
N ALA A 18 -9.37 6.54 2.86
CA ALA A 18 -8.86 7.91 2.91
C ALA A 18 -8.99 8.61 1.55
N ASP A 19 -8.53 7.93 0.49
CA ASP A 19 -8.56 8.44 -0.87
C ASP A 19 -9.99 8.68 -1.39
N VAL A 20 -10.91 7.75 -1.15
CA VAL A 20 -12.29 7.85 -1.64
C VAL A 20 -13.09 8.90 -0.88
N ARG A 21 -12.82 9.08 0.42
CA ARG A 21 -13.55 10.04 1.27
C ARG A 21 -12.90 11.42 1.32
N GLY A 22 -11.67 11.56 0.83
CA GLY A 22 -10.89 12.78 1.02
C GLY A 22 -10.57 13.05 2.50
N GLU A 23 -10.49 11.97 3.29
CA GLU A 23 -10.18 12.02 4.72
C GLU A 23 -8.67 11.85 4.93
N ASP A 24 -8.16 12.37 6.06
CA ASP A 24 -6.78 12.14 6.48
C ASP A 24 -6.57 10.66 6.87
N PRO A 25 -5.64 9.93 6.23
CA PRO A 25 -5.32 8.55 6.60
C PRO A 25 -4.95 8.39 8.08
N ALA A 26 -4.29 9.39 8.69
CA ALA A 26 -3.90 9.34 10.10
C ALA A 26 -5.12 9.29 11.03
N ALA A 27 -6.18 10.03 10.68
CA ALA A 27 -7.43 10.04 11.45
C ALA A 27 -8.15 8.68 11.37
N ILE A 28 -8.18 8.06 10.18
CA ILE A 28 -8.78 6.74 9.98
C ILE A 28 -7.98 5.68 10.75
N LEU A 29 -6.65 5.75 10.67
CA LEU A 29 -5.75 4.84 11.38
C LEU A 29 -5.95 4.90 12.90
N ALA A 30 -6.07 6.11 13.48
CA ALA A 30 -6.32 6.30 14.90
C ALA A 30 -7.68 5.73 15.35
N ALA A 31 -8.72 5.88 14.52
CA ALA A 31 -10.03 5.30 14.78
C ALA A 31 -10.00 3.76 14.74
N GLU A 32 -9.29 3.18 13.77
CA GLU A 32 -9.09 1.73 13.68
C GLU A 32 -8.24 1.18 14.83
N ALA A 33 -7.21 1.91 15.27
CA ALA A 33 -6.39 1.53 16.43
C ALA A 33 -7.22 1.36 17.71
N SER A 34 -8.13 2.32 17.93
CA SER A 34 -9.04 2.31 19.08
C SER A 34 -9.99 1.11 19.05
N ARG A 35 -10.42 0.67 17.86
CA ARG A 35 -11.24 -0.53 17.68
C ARG A 35 -10.43 -1.81 17.90
N ALA A 36 -9.21 -1.86 17.34
CA ALA A 36 -8.33 -3.02 17.44
C ALA A 36 -7.88 -3.31 18.89
N ALA A 37 -7.79 -2.28 19.74
CA ALA A 37 -7.48 -2.44 21.16
C ALA A 37 -8.50 -3.33 21.93
N GLY A 38 -9.70 -3.50 21.39
CA GLY A 38 -10.72 -4.41 21.94
C GLY A 38 -10.61 -5.87 21.50
N GLU A 39 -9.70 -6.21 20.57
CA GLU A 39 -9.62 -7.53 19.93
C GLU A 39 -8.16 -8.07 19.88
N PRO A 40 -7.69 -8.75 20.95
CA PRO A 40 -6.29 -9.18 21.10
C PRO A 40 -5.77 -10.09 19.98
N ASP A 41 -6.63 -10.97 19.44
CA ASP A 41 -6.25 -11.92 18.39
C ASP A 41 -5.83 -11.26 17.06
N ARG A 42 -6.11 -9.96 16.91
CA ARG A 42 -5.76 -9.18 15.71
C ARG A 42 -4.49 -8.33 15.87
N GLN A 43 -3.84 -8.37 17.04
CA GLN A 43 -2.78 -7.44 17.41
C GLN A 43 -1.56 -7.48 16.48
N THR A 44 -1.04 -8.66 16.13
CA THR A 44 0.17 -8.74 15.27
C THR A 44 -0.09 -8.23 13.85
N SER A 45 -1.23 -8.59 13.25
CA SER A 45 -1.63 -8.07 11.93
C SER A 45 -1.95 -6.58 11.97
N TRP A 46 -2.37 -6.07 13.13
CA TRP A 46 -2.65 -4.66 13.31
C TRP A 46 -1.37 -3.83 13.34
N LEU A 47 -0.34 -4.29 14.05
CA LEU A 47 0.95 -3.58 14.14
C LEU A 47 1.56 -3.35 12.76
N TYR A 48 1.68 -4.40 11.94
CA TYR A 48 2.27 -4.23 10.61
C TYR A 48 1.39 -3.40 9.66
N ALA A 49 0.05 -3.47 9.80
CA ALA A 49 -0.84 -2.63 9.01
C ALA A 49 -0.63 -1.15 9.35
N ARG A 50 -0.45 -0.85 10.65
CA ARG A 50 -0.10 0.48 11.13
C ARG A 50 1.24 0.93 10.57
N ASP A 51 2.28 0.10 10.65
CA ASP A 51 3.61 0.45 10.14
C ASP A 51 3.57 0.83 8.65
N ILE A 52 2.82 0.08 7.84
CA ILE A 52 2.59 0.41 6.42
C ILE A 52 1.93 1.79 6.27
N VAL A 53 0.84 2.04 7.00
CA VAL A 53 0.08 3.30 6.84
C VAL A 53 0.88 4.50 7.35
N ASP A 54 1.51 4.39 8.52
CA ASP A 54 2.39 5.43 9.08
C ASP A 54 3.54 5.72 8.11
N GLY A 55 4.20 4.69 7.59
CA GLY A 55 5.27 4.85 6.62
C GLY A 55 4.85 5.45 5.27
N VAL A 56 3.64 5.11 4.78
CA VAL A 56 3.06 5.75 3.59
C VAL A 56 2.71 7.22 3.85
N ILE A 57 2.27 7.57 5.06
CA ILE A 57 2.00 8.97 5.44
C ILE A 57 3.32 9.76 5.48
N ASP A 58 4.34 9.22 6.14
CA ASP A 58 5.62 9.88 6.36
C ASP A 58 6.39 10.13 5.05
N HIS A 59 6.27 9.23 4.08
CA HIS A 59 6.96 9.30 2.78
C HIS A 59 6.02 9.58 1.61
N ARG A 60 4.83 10.12 1.86
CA ARG A 60 3.76 10.23 0.85
C ARG A 60 4.22 10.91 -0.45
N ASP A 61 4.88 12.06 -0.33
CA ASP A 61 5.27 12.86 -1.48
C ASP A 61 6.35 12.15 -2.31
N GLU A 62 7.34 11.54 -1.65
CA GLU A 62 8.40 10.76 -2.31
C GLU A 62 7.82 9.51 -2.99
N ILE A 63 6.90 8.80 -2.32
CA ILE A 63 6.22 7.63 -2.88
C ILE A 63 5.41 8.01 -4.12
N ASP A 64 4.60 9.07 -4.04
CA ASP A 64 3.77 9.51 -5.16
C ASP A 64 4.65 10.00 -6.34
N GLU A 65 5.77 10.66 -6.07
CA GLU A 65 6.75 11.05 -7.09
C GLU A 65 7.38 9.84 -7.80
N GLN A 66 7.78 8.81 -7.06
CA GLN A 66 8.31 7.55 -7.62
C GLN A 66 7.26 6.88 -8.52
N ILE A 67 6.00 6.82 -8.06
CA ILE A 67 4.91 6.24 -8.84
C ILE A 67 4.73 7.00 -10.16
N ILE A 68 4.59 8.33 -10.11
CA ILE A 68 4.36 9.17 -11.29
C ILE A 68 5.51 9.03 -12.30
N THR A 69 6.75 9.10 -11.81
CA THR A 69 7.97 8.99 -12.63
C THR A 69 8.01 7.68 -13.41
N HIS A 70 7.54 6.59 -12.80
CA HIS A 70 7.64 5.25 -13.38
C HIS A 70 6.33 4.73 -14.01
N ALA A 71 5.22 5.48 -13.95
CA ALA A 71 3.92 5.07 -14.48
C ALA A 71 3.70 5.31 -16.00
N ARG A 72 4.72 5.77 -16.76
CA ARG A 72 4.64 6.01 -18.23
C ARG A 72 3.42 6.85 -18.65
N ASP A 73 3.41 8.13 -18.28
CA ASP A 73 2.37 9.13 -18.63
C ASP A 73 1.00 8.95 -17.96
N TRP A 74 0.90 8.09 -16.94
CA TRP A 74 -0.31 8.03 -16.11
C TRP A 74 -0.24 9.01 -14.94
N LYS A 75 -1.20 9.94 -14.93
CA LYS A 75 -1.48 10.78 -13.78
C LYS A 75 -2.04 9.93 -12.64
N ILE A 76 -1.46 10.05 -11.44
CA ILE A 76 -1.84 9.27 -10.26
C ILE A 76 -3.33 9.45 -9.89
N GLU A 77 -3.91 10.60 -10.20
CA GLU A 77 -5.32 10.92 -9.97
C GLU A 77 -6.27 10.19 -10.92
N ARG A 78 -5.77 9.65 -12.05
CA ARG A 78 -6.55 8.84 -13.00
C ARG A 78 -6.49 7.35 -12.69
N MET A 79 -5.62 6.93 -11.78
CA MET A 79 -5.54 5.55 -11.34
C MET A 79 -6.76 5.20 -10.48
N PRO A 80 -7.32 3.99 -10.62
CA PRO A 80 -8.27 3.47 -9.64
C PRO A 80 -7.72 3.62 -8.23
N ALA A 81 -8.58 4.03 -7.27
CA ALA A 81 -8.12 4.29 -5.91
C ALA A 81 -7.48 3.05 -5.26
N VAL A 82 -7.94 1.84 -5.62
CA VAL A 82 -7.33 0.58 -5.19
C VAL A 82 -5.91 0.45 -5.73
N ASP A 83 -5.69 0.63 -7.04
CA ASP A 83 -4.36 0.51 -7.65
C ASP A 83 -3.38 1.51 -7.06
N ARG A 84 -3.82 2.75 -6.84
CA ARG A 84 -3.00 3.79 -6.22
C ARG A 84 -2.62 3.41 -4.78
N ALA A 85 -3.56 2.93 -3.97
CA ALA A 85 -3.27 2.48 -2.62
C ALA A 85 -2.31 1.28 -2.61
N VAL A 86 -2.51 0.30 -3.50
CA VAL A 86 -1.61 -0.86 -3.66
C VAL A 86 -0.21 -0.42 -4.06
N LEU A 87 -0.07 0.51 -5.01
CA LEU A 87 1.22 1.05 -5.41
C LEU A 87 1.93 1.76 -4.26
N ARG A 88 1.22 2.59 -3.49
CA ARG A 88 1.80 3.27 -2.32
C ARG A 88 2.36 2.28 -1.30
N ILE A 89 1.60 1.23 -0.99
CA ILE A 89 2.06 0.14 -0.10
C ILE A 89 3.31 -0.53 -0.69
N GLY A 90 3.26 -0.93 -1.96
CA GLY A 90 4.36 -1.65 -2.62
C GLY A 90 5.63 -0.82 -2.72
N VAL A 91 5.54 0.48 -3.00
CA VAL A 91 6.69 1.39 -3.04
C VAL A 91 7.25 1.59 -1.63
N TRP A 92 6.39 1.83 -0.63
CA TRP A 92 6.85 1.96 0.74
C TRP A 92 7.66 0.71 1.17
N GLU A 93 7.10 -0.47 0.96
CA GLU A 93 7.79 -1.72 1.33
C GLU A 93 9.08 -1.94 0.54
N ALA A 94 9.09 -1.63 -0.77
CA ALA A 94 10.24 -1.90 -1.62
C ALA A 94 11.40 -0.90 -1.43
N VAL A 95 11.12 0.33 -1.02
CA VAL A 95 12.10 1.43 -0.99
C VAL A 95 12.45 1.88 0.42
N PHE A 96 11.50 1.82 1.35
CA PHE A 96 11.66 2.41 2.69
C PHE A 96 11.64 1.37 3.82
N ASN A 97 11.41 0.09 3.51
CA ASN A 97 11.37 -0.98 4.50
C ASN A 97 12.39 -2.10 4.22
N ASP A 98 13.59 -1.95 4.80
CA ASP A 98 14.68 -2.92 4.66
C ASP A 98 14.38 -4.32 5.23
N GLU A 99 13.31 -4.49 6.01
CA GLU A 99 12.88 -5.80 6.52
C GLU A 99 12.15 -6.65 5.48
N VAL A 100 11.71 -6.04 4.37
CA VAL A 100 10.95 -6.70 3.32
C VAL A 100 11.81 -6.84 2.06
N PRO A 101 12.13 -8.07 1.62
CA PRO A 101 12.80 -8.25 0.35
C PRO A 101 11.99 -7.64 -0.79
N VAL A 102 12.62 -6.84 -1.64
CA VAL A 102 11.96 -6.13 -2.76
C VAL A 102 11.07 -7.03 -3.61
N ALA A 103 11.54 -8.25 -3.94
CA ALA A 103 10.74 -9.20 -4.70
C ALA A 103 9.45 -9.62 -3.97
N VAL A 104 9.48 -9.76 -2.65
CA VAL A 104 8.30 -10.10 -1.83
C VAL A 104 7.33 -8.93 -1.77
N ALA A 105 7.82 -7.70 -1.62
CA ALA A 105 6.98 -6.50 -1.66
C ALA A 105 6.22 -6.40 -3.01
N ILE A 106 6.93 -6.63 -4.11
CA ILE A 106 6.35 -6.63 -5.46
C ILE A 106 5.29 -7.73 -5.61
N ASP A 107 5.61 -8.97 -5.24
CA ASP A 107 4.69 -10.10 -5.39
C ASP A 107 3.41 -9.88 -4.57
N GLU A 108 3.52 -9.40 -3.33
CA GLU A 108 2.35 -9.16 -2.47
C GLU A 108 1.48 -8.00 -2.97
N ALA A 109 2.08 -6.94 -3.50
CA ALA A 109 1.34 -5.85 -4.13
C ALA A 109 0.61 -6.33 -5.40
N VAL A 110 1.22 -7.18 -6.21
CA VAL A 110 0.59 -7.77 -7.40
C VAL A 110 -0.59 -8.65 -7.02
N GLU A 111 -0.48 -9.48 -5.98
CA GLU A 111 -1.58 -10.32 -5.52
C GLU A 111 -2.74 -9.48 -4.96
N LEU A 112 -2.46 -8.39 -4.22
CA LEU A 112 -3.50 -7.45 -3.80
C LEU A 112 -4.22 -6.81 -4.98
N ALA A 113 -3.48 -6.38 -6.01
CA ALA A 113 -4.08 -5.78 -7.20
C ALA A 113 -5.01 -6.76 -7.93
N LYS A 114 -4.59 -8.02 -8.07
CA LYS A 114 -5.42 -9.08 -8.69
C LYS A 114 -6.67 -9.39 -7.88
N GLU A 115 -6.58 -9.35 -6.55
CA GLU A 115 -7.72 -9.68 -5.67
C GLU A 115 -8.76 -8.57 -5.60
N TYR A 116 -8.33 -7.29 -5.65
CA TYR A 116 -9.21 -6.14 -5.34
C TYR A 116 -9.44 -5.16 -6.51
N SER A 117 -8.78 -5.35 -7.65
CA SER A 117 -8.89 -4.46 -8.80
C SER A 117 -9.28 -5.22 -10.08
N THR A 118 -8.86 -4.73 -11.25
CA THR A 118 -9.16 -5.31 -12.56
C THR A 118 -8.17 -6.41 -12.96
N ASP A 119 -8.52 -7.22 -13.95
CA ASP A 119 -7.66 -8.28 -14.49
C ASP A 119 -6.29 -7.75 -15.00
N GLU A 120 -6.24 -6.49 -15.42
CA GLU A 120 -5.02 -5.85 -15.93
C GLU A 120 -4.16 -5.21 -14.81
N ALA A 121 -4.74 -4.99 -13.62
CA ALA A 121 -4.10 -4.26 -12.53
C ALA A 121 -2.82 -4.94 -12.03
N GLY A 122 -2.81 -6.27 -11.94
CA GLY A 122 -1.63 -7.03 -11.50
C GLY A 122 -0.41 -6.80 -12.41
N ALA A 123 -0.62 -6.80 -13.73
CA ALA A 123 0.46 -6.55 -14.69
C ALA A 123 0.94 -5.09 -14.64
N PHE A 124 0.01 -4.15 -14.47
CA PHE A 124 0.32 -2.74 -14.30
C PHE A 124 1.17 -2.48 -13.04
N VAL A 125 0.71 -2.94 -11.87
CA VAL A 125 1.41 -2.79 -10.58
C VAL A 125 2.81 -3.41 -10.65
N HIS A 126 2.93 -4.63 -11.17
CA HIS A 126 4.22 -5.28 -11.35
C HIS A 126 5.17 -4.42 -12.21
N GLY A 127 4.67 -3.91 -13.34
CA GLY A 127 5.46 -3.12 -14.27
C GLY A 127 5.99 -1.81 -13.67
N VAL A 128 5.20 -1.13 -12.82
CA VAL A 128 5.60 0.09 -12.13
C VAL A 128 6.63 -0.22 -11.04
N LEU A 129 6.32 -1.13 -10.11
CA LEU A 129 7.20 -1.44 -8.99
C LEU A 129 8.54 -2.03 -9.46
N ALA A 130 8.54 -2.89 -10.48
CA ALA A 130 9.78 -3.43 -11.04
C ALA A 130 10.64 -2.34 -11.69
N ARG A 131 10.06 -1.24 -12.21
CA ARG A 131 10.84 -0.09 -12.70
C ARG A 131 11.46 0.69 -11.55
N ILE A 132 10.67 0.99 -10.51
CA ILE A 132 11.14 1.68 -9.29
C ILE A 132 12.30 0.90 -8.66
N ALA A 133 12.14 -0.41 -8.46
CA ALA A 133 13.16 -1.29 -7.88
C ALA A 133 14.50 -1.36 -8.66
N ARG A 134 14.53 -0.97 -9.94
CA ARG A 134 15.78 -0.89 -10.73
C ARG A 134 16.43 0.49 -10.69
N SER A 135 15.71 1.49 -10.19
CA SER A 135 16.13 2.88 -10.13
C SER A 135 16.45 3.35 -8.70
N ALA A 136 16.04 2.56 -7.70
CA ALA A 136 16.43 2.69 -6.29
C ALA A 136 17.86 2.17 -6.04
#